data_AF-A0A8T4M0Y3-F1
#
_entry.id   AF-A0A8T4M0Y3-F1
#
_cell.length_a   1.000
_cell.length_b   1.000
_cell.length_c   1.000
_cell.angle_alpha   90.00
_cell.angle_beta   90.00
_cell.angle_gamma   90.00
#
_symmetry.space_group_name_H-M   'P 1'
#
loop_
_entity.id
_entity.type
_entity.pdbx_description
1 polymer ?
#
loop_
_entity_poly.entity_id
_entity_poly.type
_entity_poly.pdbx_seq_one_letter_code
_entity_poly.pdbx_strand_id
1 'polypeptide(L)'
;MDGSPRKTGLACSSTGYKATRVSCASTSTLRACRQASLSHSSCSPPTSIVEKIPEGGKTYRNRTTARNLNALLWQLHNGKLISPAYSSRMMRHLDGYSTSRLKALQSDFDLDMAGKTGFVSGLNGEAARISYKTAKGETKHYNFIVMIENTKMPGENGAAWGKRTSRAIRSIFKAVHKNMVKP
;
A
#
# COMPACT_ATOMS: atom_id res chain seq x y z
N MET A 1 -7.17 46.54 -37.28
CA MET A 1 -8.41 45.75 -37.11
C MET A 1 -8.08 44.33 -37.49
N ASP A 2 -8.37 43.39 -36.58
CA ASP A 2 -8.44 41.92 -36.71
C ASP A 2 -7.24 41.15 -37.31
N GLY A 3 -6.84 39.98 -36.81
CA GLY A 3 -7.46 39.11 -35.81
C GLY A 3 -7.13 37.63 -36.13
N SER A 4 -6.64 36.91 -35.12
CA SER A 4 -6.63 35.44 -34.97
C SER A 4 -5.56 34.55 -35.64
N PRO A 5 -5.20 33.42 -34.97
CA PRO A 5 -3.83 32.91 -34.90
C PRO A 5 -3.62 31.55 -35.61
N ARG A 6 -2.39 31.28 -36.07
CA ARG A 6 -1.98 29.92 -36.46
C ARG A 6 -1.40 29.17 -35.27
N LYS A 7 -1.94 27.97 -35.08
CA LYS A 7 -1.60 26.95 -34.09
C LYS A 7 -0.08 26.74 -34.00
N THR A 8 0.50 27.03 -32.84
CA THR A 8 1.82 26.53 -32.47
C THR A 8 1.66 25.09 -32.00
N GLY A 9 2.01 24.14 -32.86
CA GLY A 9 2.30 22.78 -32.43
C GLY A 9 3.57 22.81 -31.58
N LEU A 10 3.44 22.64 -30.27
CA LEU A 10 4.60 22.39 -29.42
C LEU A 10 4.97 20.91 -29.49
N ALA A 11 6.03 20.63 -30.25
CA ALA A 11 6.78 19.40 -30.19
C ALA A 11 7.43 19.25 -28.79
N CYS A 12 7.20 18.13 -28.13
CA CYS A 12 7.96 17.73 -26.93
C CYS A 12 9.35 17.28 -27.36
N SER A 13 10.32 18.19 -27.28
CA SER A 13 11.75 17.89 -27.37
C SER A 13 12.27 17.33 -26.04
N SER A 14 12.99 16.22 -26.09
CA SER A 14 13.59 15.53 -24.96
C SER A 14 14.94 16.14 -24.57
N THR A 15 15.05 16.69 -23.35
CA THR A 15 16.35 17.03 -22.77
C THR A 15 16.36 16.90 -21.25
N GLY A 16 17.17 15.94 -20.77
CA GLY A 16 18.01 16.02 -19.57
C GLY A 16 17.36 16.27 -18.20
N TYR A 17 17.26 15.22 -17.38
CA TYR A 17 17.03 15.36 -15.94
C TYR A 17 18.26 15.97 -15.23
N LYS A 18 18.12 17.19 -14.71
CA LYS A 18 18.92 17.68 -13.57
C LYS A 18 18.00 17.84 -12.36
N ALA A 19 18.31 17.12 -11.28
CA ALA A 19 17.60 17.23 -10.02
C ALA A 19 18.00 18.53 -9.31
N THR A 20 17.07 19.48 -9.18
CA THR A 20 17.26 20.69 -8.37
C THR A 20 16.60 20.49 -7.02
N ARG A 21 17.39 20.48 -5.93
CA ARG A 21 16.87 20.59 -4.56
C ARG A 21 16.25 21.97 -4.37
N VAL A 22 15.01 22.03 -3.88
CA VAL A 22 14.42 23.28 -3.39
C VAL A 22 14.53 23.29 -1.87
N SER A 23 15.37 24.19 -1.34
CA SER A 23 15.40 24.56 0.07
C SER A 23 14.51 25.79 0.24
N CYS A 24 13.47 25.71 1.05
CA CYS A 24 12.62 26.86 1.38
C CYS A 24 13.12 27.51 2.68
N ALA A 25 13.68 28.70 2.57
CA ALA A 25 13.90 29.61 3.69
C ALA A 25 12.98 30.82 3.51
N SER A 26 12.48 31.33 4.64
CA SER A 26 11.68 32.56 4.83
C SER A 26 10.15 32.47 4.74
N THR A 27 9.52 33.14 5.71
CA THR A 27 8.15 33.04 6.21
C THR A 27 7.11 33.79 5.35
N SER A 28 7.51 34.41 4.24
CA SER A 28 6.60 35.14 3.34
C SER A 28 6.06 34.30 2.18
N THR A 29 6.55 33.07 1.98
CA THR A 29 6.16 32.19 0.86
C THR A 29 5.06 31.18 1.21
N LEU A 30 4.36 31.34 2.33
CA LEU A 30 3.29 30.41 2.76
C LEU A 30 1.98 30.56 1.98
N ARG A 31 1.75 31.68 1.27
CA ARG A 31 0.53 31.87 0.44
C ARG A 31 0.64 31.25 -0.96
N ALA A 32 1.84 31.12 -1.53
CA ALA A 32 2.02 30.53 -2.86
C ALA A 32 1.83 29.00 -2.88
N CYS A 33 2.11 28.31 -1.77
CA CYS A 33 1.84 26.86 -1.66
C CYS A 33 0.35 26.53 -1.50
N ARG A 34 -0.52 27.50 -1.18
CA ARG A 34 -1.97 27.26 -0.97
C ARG A 34 -2.80 27.32 -2.26
N GLN A 35 -2.24 27.81 -3.36
CA GLN A 35 -2.96 27.97 -4.65
C GLN A 35 -2.54 26.99 -5.75
N ALA A 36 -1.55 26.13 -5.50
CA ALA A 36 -1.22 25.03 -6.42
C ALA A 36 -2.15 23.80 -6.31
N SER A 37 -3.26 23.90 -5.56
CA SER A 37 -4.25 22.81 -5.39
C SER A 37 -5.52 22.96 -6.22
N LEU A 38 -5.60 23.92 -7.15
CA LEU A 38 -6.81 24.13 -7.96
C LEU A 38 -6.49 24.43 -9.43
N SER A 39 -5.89 23.45 -10.12
CA SER A 39 -6.07 23.29 -11.56
C SER A 39 -5.91 21.81 -11.92
N HIS A 40 -7.03 21.09 -11.86
CA HIS A 40 -7.16 19.78 -12.48
C HIS A 40 -7.17 19.96 -14.00
N SER A 41 -5.98 20.04 -14.58
CA SER A 41 -5.75 19.89 -16.01
C SER A 41 -4.94 18.62 -16.22
N SER A 42 -5.65 17.58 -16.62
CA SER A 42 -5.19 16.25 -16.99
C SER A 42 -4.05 16.29 -18.01
N CYS A 43 -2.81 16.11 -17.55
CA CYS A 43 -1.72 15.54 -18.36
C CYS A 43 -0.54 15.15 -17.47
N SER A 44 -0.78 14.29 -16.46
CA SER A 44 0.33 13.48 -15.97
C SER A 44 0.56 12.39 -17.02
N PRO A 45 1.75 12.29 -17.64
CA PRO A 45 2.05 11.13 -18.48
C PRO A 45 1.81 9.86 -17.64
N PRO A 46 1.41 8.73 -18.24
CA PRO A 46 1.30 7.48 -17.50
C PRO A 46 2.67 7.17 -16.88
N THR A 47 2.82 7.46 -15.60
CA THR A 47 4.00 7.14 -14.83
C THR A 47 3.95 5.64 -14.56
N SER A 48 4.52 4.87 -15.47
CA SER A 48 4.83 3.46 -15.21
C SER A 48 6.07 3.42 -14.33
N ILE A 49 5.87 3.40 -13.01
CA ILE A 49 6.94 3.06 -12.08
C ILE A 49 7.04 1.53 -12.07
N VAL A 50 7.93 1.00 -12.90
CA VAL A 50 8.28 -0.43 -12.89
C VAL A 50 9.47 -0.61 -11.94
N GLU A 51 9.20 -0.78 -10.65
CA GLU A 51 10.21 -1.27 -9.72
C GLU A 51 10.39 -2.78 -9.91
N LYS A 52 11.51 -3.18 -10.51
CA LYS A 52 11.91 -4.59 -10.57
C LYS A 52 12.55 -4.95 -9.24
N ILE A 53 12.12 -6.06 -8.64
CA ILE A 53 12.88 -6.69 -7.55
C ILE A 53 14.21 -7.14 -8.19
N PRO A 54 15.37 -6.64 -7.72
CA PRO A 54 16.65 -7.02 -8.32
C PRO A 54 16.93 -8.51 -8.15
N GLU A 55 17.83 -9.01 -8.99
CA GLU A 55 18.22 -10.42 -9.04
C GLU A 55 18.68 -10.91 -7.65
N GLY A 56 18.20 -12.08 -7.23
CA GLY A 56 18.40 -12.61 -5.87
C GLY A 56 17.39 -12.14 -4.81
N GLY A 57 16.36 -11.37 -5.19
CA GLY A 57 15.24 -11.05 -4.30
C GLY A 57 15.58 -10.04 -3.19
N LYS A 58 16.74 -9.39 -3.26
CA LYS A 58 17.10 -8.29 -2.37
C LYS A 58 16.16 -7.13 -2.65
N THR A 59 15.51 -6.56 -1.65
CA THR A 59 14.74 -5.33 -1.87
C THR A 59 15.69 -4.14 -1.96
N TYR A 60 15.23 -3.02 -2.52
CA TYR A 60 15.80 -1.71 -2.18
C TYR A 60 15.85 -1.56 -0.64
N ARG A 61 16.57 -0.54 -0.12
CA ARG A 61 16.51 -0.16 1.31
C ARG A 61 15.13 0.40 1.71
N ASN A 62 14.05 -0.11 1.12
CA ASN A 62 12.66 0.18 1.44
C ASN A 62 12.42 -0.27 2.87
N ARG A 63 12.27 0.72 3.75
CA ARG A 63 11.96 0.50 5.16
C ARG A 63 10.53 0.94 5.39
N THR A 64 9.73 0.02 5.91
CA THR A 64 8.41 0.33 6.45
C THR A 64 8.26 -0.38 7.78
N THR A 65 7.36 0.13 8.61
CA THR A 65 7.01 -0.48 9.89
C THR A 65 5.58 -0.99 9.83
N ALA A 66 5.22 -1.91 10.72
CA ALA A 66 3.84 -2.36 10.84
C ALA A 66 2.89 -1.17 11.16
N ARG A 67 3.37 -0.19 11.92
CA ARG A 67 2.67 1.06 12.22
C ARG A 67 2.39 1.89 10.96
N ASN A 68 3.37 2.03 10.07
CA ASN A 68 3.21 2.77 8.82
C ASN A 68 2.18 2.10 7.91
N LEU A 69 2.25 0.78 7.76
CA LEU A 69 1.28 0.02 6.97
C LEU A 69 -0.14 0.09 7.58
N ASN A 70 -0.24 0.06 8.91
CA ASN A 70 -1.51 0.25 9.60
C ASN A 70 -2.11 1.64 9.31
N ALA A 71 -1.31 2.71 9.41
CA ALA A 71 -1.76 4.06 9.10
C ALA A 71 -2.21 4.19 7.64
N LEU A 72 -1.46 3.60 6.71
CA LEU A 72 -1.79 3.57 5.29
C LEU A 72 -3.12 2.86 5.03
N LEU A 73 -3.32 1.64 5.54
CA LEU A 73 -4.59 0.91 5.38
C LEU A 73 -5.76 1.65 6.04
N TRP A 74 -5.54 2.26 7.21
CA TRP A 74 -6.57 3.03 7.89
C TRP A 74 -6.98 4.26 7.07
N GLN A 75 -6.03 5.03 6.55
CA GLN A 75 -6.33 6.19 5.71
C GLN A 75 -7.02 5.77 4.41
N LEU A 76 -6.57 4.68 3.81
CA LEU A 76 -7.16 4.14 2.59
C LEU A 76 -8.61 3.72 2.80
N HIS A 77 -8.88 2.94 3.83
CA HIS A 77 -10.24 2.51 4.16
C HIS A 77 -11.18 3.69 4.45
N ASN A 78 -10.69 4.73 5.13
CA ASN A 78 -11.49 5.90 5.48
C ASN A 78 -11.59 6.95 4.35
N GLY A 79 -11.09 6.65 3.14
CA GLY A 79 -11.18 7.58 2.01
C GLY A 79 -10.22 8.77 2.08
N LYS A 80 -9.21 8.71 2.96
CA LYS A 80 -8.33 9.84 3.33
C LYS A 80 -6.94 9.79 2.70
N LEU A 81 -6.58 8.73 1.97
CA LEU A 81 -5.21 8.58 1.45
C LEU A 81 -4.93 9.48 0.23
N ILE A 82 -5.86 9.53 -0.74
CA ILE A 82 -5.73 10.35 -1.95
C ILE A 82 -7.01 11.18 -2.15
N SER A 83 -8.10 10.51 -2.49
CA SER A 83 -9.47 11.03 -2.48
C SER A 83 -10.43 9.89 -2.13
N PRO A 84 -11.68 10.17 -1.71
CA PRO A 84 -12.64 9.12 -1.41
C PRO A 84 -12.86 8.16 -2.59
N ALA A 85 -12.98 8.69 -3.81
CA ALA A 85 -13.21 7.88 -5.00
C ALA A 85 -12.03 6.93 -5.32
N TYR A 86 -10.79 7.44 -5.30
CA TYR A 86 -9.61 6.62 -5.58
C TYR A 86 -9.31 5.64 -4.46
N SER A 87 -9.54 6.04 -3.21
CA SER A 87 -9.36 5.16 -2.06
C SER A 87 -10.33 3.98 -2.10
N SER A 88 -11.61 4.23 -2.41
CA SER A 88 -12.59 3.16 -2.60
C SER A 88 -12.23 2.25 -3.78
N ARG A 89 -11.71 2.80 -4.88
CA ARG A 89 -11.22 1.99 -6.01
C ARG A 89 -10.05 1.09 -5.61
N MET A 90 -9.09 1.61 -4.87
CA MET A 90 -7.96 0.83 -4.35
C MET A 90 -8.41 -0.24 -3.36
N MET A 91 -9.34 0.06 -2.46
CA MET A 91 -9.91 -0.94 -1.54
C MET A 91 -10.54 -2.12 -2.28
N ARG A 92 -11.27 -1.87 -3.37
CA ARG A 92 -11.82 -2.94 -4.22
C ARG A 92 -10.75 -3.85 -4.85
N HIS A 93 -9.56 -3.31 -5.12
CA HIS A 93 -8.44 -4.13 -5.64
C HIS A 93 -7.74 -4.95 -4.55
N LEU A 94 -7.83 -4.52 -3.29
CA LEU A 94 -7.29 -5.26 -2.15
C LEU A 94 -8.28 -6.31 -1.63
N ASP A 95 -9.56 -6.14 -1.94
CA ASP A 95 -10.64 -7.00 -1.47
C ASP A 95 -10.53 -8.44 -1.99
N GLY A 96 -10.86 -9.40 -1.12
CA GLY A 96 -10.93 -10.81 -1.47
C GLY A 96 -9.63 -11.43 -2.00
N TYR A 97 -8.46 -10.80 -1.80
CA TYR A 97 -7.20 -11.22 -2.43
C TYR A 97 -6.86 -12.70 -2.17
N SER A 98 -6.83 -13.48 -3.26
CA SER A 98 -6.72 -14.95 -3.22
C SER A 98 -5.40 -15.48 -2.67
N THR A 99 -4.36 -14.65 -2.68
CA THR A 99 -3.01 -15.03 -2.24
C THR A 99 -2.81 -14.93 -0.73
N SER A 100 -3.83 -14.51 0.03
CA SER A 100 -3.75 -14.36 1.48
C SER A 100 -3.26 -15.62 2.19
N ARG A 101 -2.35 -15.44 3.15
CA ARG A 101 -1.95 -16.53 4.05
C ARG A 101 -3.07 -16.91 5.01
N LEU A 102 -4.04 -16.01 5.22
CA LEU A 102 -5.19 -16.20 6.08
C LEU A 102 -6.37 -16.86 5.34
N LYS A 103 -6.28 -17.06 4.02
CA LYS A 103 -7.37 -17.64 3.22
C LYS A 103 -7.90 -18.95 3.79
N ALA A 104 -7.01 -19.82 4.27
CA ALA A 104 -7.35 -21.09 4.89
C ALA A 104 -8.12 -20.97 6.23
N LEU A 105 -8.21 -19.78 6.81
CA LEU A 105 -8.93 -19.48 8.05
C LEU A 105 -10.22 -18.69 7.79
N GLN A 106 -10.51 -18.36 6.53
CA GLN A 106 -11.62 -17.48 6.19
C GLN A 106 -12.97 -18.10 6.59
N SER A 107 -13.14 -19.40 6.34
CA SER A 107 -14.32 -20.17 6.75
C SER A 107 -14.42 -20.34 8.27
N ASP A 108 -13.30 -20.56 8.95
CA ASP A 108 -13.25 -20.85 10.38
C ASP A 108 -13.74 -19.67 11.24
N PHE A 109 -13.63 -18.45 10.72
CA PHE A 109 -13.92 -17.22 11.45
C PHE A 109 -14.88 -16.27 10.72
N ASP A 110 -15.54 -16.72 9.64
CA ASP A 110 -16.42 -15.90 8.78
C ASP A 110 -15.80 -14.54 8.41
N LEU A 111 -14.56 -14.59 7.91
CA LEU A 111 -13.78 -13.38 7.66
C LEU A 111 -14.07 -12.82 6.28
N ASP A 112 -14.16 -11.49 6.22
CA ASP A 112 -13.95 -10.74 5.00
C ASP A 112 -12.65 -9.93 5.11
N MET A 113 -11.88 -9.87 4.04
CA MET A 113 -10.49 -9.41 4.07
C MET A 113 -10.12 -8.61 2.83
N ALA A 114 -9.62 -7.40 3.05
CA ALA A 114 -8.99 -6.59 2.02
C ALA A 114 -7.53 -6.34 2.39
N GLY A 115 -6.58 -6.75 1.56
CA GLY A 115 -5.17 -6.65 1.90
C GLY A 115 -4.20 -7.09 0.81
N LYS A 116 -2.94 -7.23 1.23
CA LYS A 116 -1.86 -7.67 0.35
C LYS A 116 -0.80 -8.48 1.10
N THR A 117 -0.35 -9.53 0.42
CA THR A 117 0.82 -10.33 0.78
C THR A 117 2.14 -9.67 0.37
N GLY A 118 3.17 -9.81 1.19
CA GLY A 118 4.58 -9.55 0.81
C GLY A 118 5.44 -10.79 1.01
N PHE A 119 6.25 -11.16 0.01
CA PHE A 119 7.24 -12.22 0.13
C PHE A 119 8.47 -11.90 -0.72
N VAL A 120 9.63 -11.86 -0.07
CA VAL A 120 10.95 -11.75 -0.68
C VAL A 120 11.93 -12.64 0.09
N SER A 121 13.13 -12.86 -0.44
CA SER A 121 14.14 -13.65 0.29
C SER A 121 14.43 -12.96 1.63
N GLY A 122 14.08 -13.62 2.74
CA GLY A 122 14.27 -13.09 4.09
C GLY A 122 13.12 -12.27 4.67
N LEU A 123 12.03 -11.98 3.95
CA LEU A 123 10.84 -11.33 4.53
C LEU A 123 9.54 -11.99 4.06
N ASN A 124 8.67 -12.27 5.02
CA ASN A 124 7.36 -12.85 4.77
C ASN A 124 6.31 -12.12 5.60
N GLY A 125 5.32 -11.51 4.96
CA GLY A 125 4.38 -10.62 5.64
C GLY A 125 2.98 -10.60 5.04
N GLU A 126 2.05 -10.15 5.87
CA GLU A 126 0.64 -9.97 5.57
C GLU A 126 0.18 -8.61 6.08
N ALA A 127 -0.54 -7.86 5.25
CA ALA A 127 -1.17 -6.61 5.62
C ALA A 127 -2.61 -6.64 5.15
N ALA A 128 -3.56 -6.78 6.07
CA ALA A 128 -4.97 -6.89 5.73
C ALA A 128 -5.86 -6.15 6.72
N ARG A 129 -6.91 -5.52 6.21
CA ARG A 129 -8.08 -5.15 6.99
C ARG A 129 -8.99 -6.37 7.08
N ILE A 130 -9.38 -6.70 8.30
CA ILE A 130 -10.23 -7.84 8.63
C ILE A 130 -11.60 -7.30 9.03
N SER A 131 -12.64 -7.69 8.32
CA SER A 131 -14.04 -7.52 8.72
C SER A 131 -14.49 -8.78 9.47
N TYR A 132 -15.23 -8.60 10.56
CA TYR A 132 -15.86 -9.69 11.30
C TYR A 132 -17.22 -9.25 11.85
N LYS A 133 -18.12 -10.20 12.09
CA LYS A 133 -19.42 -9.94 12.73
C LYS A 133 -19.32 -10.17 14.24
N THR A 134 -19.88 -9.26 15.03
CA THR A 134 -20.03 -9.45 16.48
C THR A 134 -21.21 -10.37 16.79
N ALA A 135 -21.32 -10.82 18.04
CA ALA A 135 -22.48 -11.58 18.51
C ALA A 135 -23.82 -10.82 18.34
N LYS A 136 -23.80 -9.49 18.28
CA LYS A 136 -24.97 -8.63 18.04
C LYS A 136 -25.27 -8.42 16.54
N GLY A 137 -24.49 -9.04 15.64
CA GLY A 137 -24.63 -8.87 14.19
C GLY A 137 -23.96 -7.63 13.62
N GLU A 138 -23.30 -6.80 14.44
CA GLU A 138 -22.56 -5.62 13.96
C GLU A 138 -21.29 -6.04 13.21
N THR A 139 -21.03 -5.44 12.05
CA THR A 139 -19.75 -5.61 11.35
C THR A 139 -18.70 -4.67 11.94
N LYS A 140 -17.67 -5.25 12.55
CA LYS A 140 -16.49 -4.51 13.03
C LYS A 140 -15.27 -4.83 12.18
N HIS A 141 -14.26 -3.97 12.27
CA HIS A 141 -13.04 -4.13 11.51
C HIS A 141 -11.79 -3.78 12.32
N TYR A 142 -10.70 -4.45 11.99
CA TYR A 142 -9.36 -4.10 12.49
C TYR A 142 -8.31 -4.41 11.42
N ASN A 143 -7.15 -3.78 11.52
CA ASN A 143 -6.02 -4.09 10.64
C ASN A 143 -5.13 -5.15 11.31
N PHE A 144 -4.82 -6.21 10.56
CA PHE A 144 -3.82 -7.20 10.91
C PHE A 144 -2.58 -6.99 10.03
N ILE A 145 -1.50 -6.52 10.65
CA ILE A 145 -0.21 -6.33 9.99
C ILE A 145 0.84 -7.18 10.67
N VAL A 146 1.49 -8.06 9.92
CA VAL A 146 2.60 -8.87 10.42
C VAL A 146 3.70 -8.96 9.37
N MET A 147 4.93 -8.83 9.83
CA MET A 147 6.13 -8.96 9.01
C MET A 147 7.12 -9.79 9.80
N ILE A 148 7.53 -10.93 9.25
CA ILE A 148 8.53 -11.80 9.86
C ILE A 148 9.75 -11.78 8.96
N GLU A 149 10.84 -11.27 9.51
CA GLU A 149 12.13 -11.17 8.84
C GLU A 149 13.08 -12.27 9.31
N ASN A 150 13.90 -12.77 8.40
CA ASN A 150 15.05 -13.62 8.68
C ASN A 150 16.32 -12.86 8.31
N THR A 151 17.01 -12.34 9.33
CA THR A 151 18.22 -11.53 9.19
C THR A 151 19.39 -12.27 8.55
N LYS A 152 19.38 -13.61 8.54
CA LYS A 152 20.45 -14.44 7.97
C LYS A 152 20.21 -14.86 6.52
N MET A 153 19.08 -14.47 5.92
CA MET A 153 18.59 -14.93 4.60
C MET A 153 18.39 -16.46 4.51
N PRO A 154 17.26 -16.96 4.01
CA PRO A 154 16.99 -18.40 4.00
C PRO A 154 17.77 -19.19 2.94
N GLY A 155 18.50 -18.52 2.02
CA GLY A 155 19.26 -19.17 0.95
C GLY A 155 18.40 -20.08 0.07
N GLU A 156 18.94 -21.24 -0.32
CA GLU A 156 18.24 -22.28 -1.09
C GLU A 156 16.97 -22.82 -0.38
N ASN A 157 16.89 -22.68 0.94
CA ASN A 157 15.75 -23.10 1.75
C ASN A 157 14.60 -22.07 1.83
N GLY A 158 14.59 -21.07 0.94
CA GLY A 158 13.61 -19.98 0.89
C GLY A 158 12.15 -20.45 0.88
N ALA A 159 11.82 -21.45 0.08
CA ALA A 159 10.45 -21.98 -0.01
C ALA A 159 9.99 -22.66 1.30
N ALA A 160 10.87 -23.47 1.91
CA ALA A 160 10.58 -24.15 3.17
C ALA A 160 10.43 -23.14 4.32
N TRP A 161 11.29 -22.12 4.36
CA TRP A 161 11.17 -21.00 5.28
C TRP A 161 9.85 -20.25 5.08
N GLY A 162 9.49 -19.92 3.84
CA GLY A 162 8.22 -19.28 3.50
C GLY A 162 7.01 -20.07 4.02
N LYS A 163 6.97 -21.39 3.80
CA LYS A 163 5.90 -22.26 4.32
C LYS A 163 5.82 -22.27 5.85
N ARG A 164 6.96 -22.39 6.55
CA ARG A 164 7.00 -22.34 8.03
C ARG A 164 6.51 -20.99 8.56
N THR A 165 7.00 -19.91 7.99
CA THR A 165 6.64 -18.55 8.42
C THR A 165 5.18 -18.22 8.11
N SER A 166 4.62 -18.70 7.00
CA SER A 166 3.18 -18.58 6.71
C SER A 166 2.32 -19.34 7.73
N ARG A 167 2.76 -20.50 8.22
CA ARG A 167 2.08 -21.20 9.33
C ARG A 167 2.16 -20.40 10.63
N ALA A 168 3.31 -19.79 10.93
CA ALA A 168 3.46 -18.91 12.10
C ALA A 168 2.52 -17.70 12.02
N ILE A 169 2.41 -17.04 10.86
CA ILE A 169 1.46 -15.95 10.61
C ILE A 169 0.02 -16.37 10.92
N ARG A 170 -0.41 -17.55 10.44
CA ARG A 170 -1.75 -18.09 10.74
C ARG A 170 -1.96 -18.32 12.24
N SER A 171 -0.96 -18.85 12.93
CA SER A 171 -1.03 -19.09 14.38
C SER A 171 -1.16 -17.77 15.16
N ILE A 172 -0.35 -16.77 14.81
CA ILE A 172 -0.42 -15.42 15.38
C ILE A 172 -1.79 -14.82 15.12
N PHE A 173 -2.29 -14.93 13.89
CA PHE A 173 -3.63 -14.43 13.55
C PHE A 173 -4.72 -15.06 14.41
N LYS A 174 -4.72 -16.40 14.58
CA LYS A 174 -5.70 -17.09 15.43
C LYS A 174 -5.68 -16.53 16.86
N ALA A 175 -4.51 -16.30 17.44
CA ALA A 175 -4.38 -15.76 18.79
C ALA A 175 -4.86 -14.30 18.88
N VAL A 176 -4.52 -13.45 17.90
CA VAL A 176 -4.96 -12.06 17.85
C VAL A 176 -6.47 -11.97 17.65
N HIS A 177 -7.01 -12.69 16.67
CA HIS A 177 -8.43 -12.65 16.33
C HIS A 177 -9.31 -13.05 17.51
N LYS A 178 -8.96 -14.15 18.22
CA LYS A 178 -9.66 -14.55 19.45
C LYS A 178 -9.67 -13.45 20.53
N ASN A 179 -8.63 -12.63 20.60
CA ASN A 179 -8.58 -11.51 21.55
C ASN A 179 -9.36 -10.28 21.07
N MET A 180 -9.45 -10.07 19.76
CA MET A 180 -10.19 -8.94 19.16
C MET A 180 -11.69 -9.17 19.13
N VAL A 181 -12.13 -10.43 19.04
CA VAL A 181 -13.55 -10.83 18.93
C VAL A 181 -14.08 -11.38 20.26
N LYS A 182 -13.45 -11.04 21.40
CA LYS A 182 -13.99 -11.43 22.70
C LYS A 182 -15.46 -10.98 22.80
N PRO A 183 -16.37 -11.86 23.26
CA PRO A 183 -17.79 -11.56 23.38
C PRO A 183 -18.06 -10.38 24.32
#